data_AF-A0A6D2HE41-F1
#
_entry.id   AF-A0A6D2HE41-F1
#
_cell.length_a   1.000
_cell.length_b   1.000
_cell.length_c   1.000
_cell.angle_alpha   90.00
_cell.angle_beta   90.00
_cell.angle_gamma   90.00
#
_symmetry.space_group_name_H-M   'P 1'
#
loop_
_entity.id
_entity.type
_entity.pdbx_description
1 polymer ?
#
loop_
_entity_poly.entity_id
_entity_poly.type
_entity_poly.pdbx_seq_one_letter_code
_entity_poly.pdbx_strand_id
1 'polypeptide(L)'
;MGSHYQEWVDKACKQIMDSLEVDGVSRVILVGEAGIGKTWLAREICERATEKTGSCYMALWLNLNKELDERSLYKNIASQLSIFLEKEGSEEDDSDNEDDEEQKNRDLMRLKDGILQKLRRKKLKREGKKNLLLVLDDEGSVTNEEKVMEALHLRDFLVRGKDRPLKILLTRRKEEAVTNPYITVESHFEKSKDF
;
A
#
# COMPACT_ATOMS: atom_id res chain seq x y z
N MET A 1 29.24 -12.94 12.51
CA MET A 1 28.58 -11.75 11.91
C MET A 1 27.10 -11.96 11.62
N GLY A 2 26.64 -13.15 11.19
CA GLY A 2 25.24 -13.35 10.76
C GLY A 2 24.17 -13.43 11.86
N SER A 3 24.48 -13.87 13.08
CA SER A 3 23.46 -14.07 14.14
C SER A 3 22.92 -12.77 14.72
N HIS A 4 23.80 -11.83 15.08
CA HIS A 4 23.39 -10.56 15.69
C HIS A 4 22.66 -9.62 14.74
N TYR A 5 22.95 -9.68 13.44
CA TYR A 5 22.22 -8.91 12.42
C TYR A 5 20.80 -9.44 12.27
N GLN A 6 20.64 -10.77 12.22
CA GLN A 6 19.33 -11.41 12.15
C GLN A 6 18.49 -11.10 13.41
N GLU A 7 19.10 -11.21 14.60
CA GLU A 7 18.44 -10.84 15.87
C GLU A 7 17.96 -9.39 15.89
N TRP A 8 18.74 -8.45 15.34
CA TRP A 8 18.34 -7.05 15.25
C TRP A 8 17.17 -6.86 14.29
N VAL A 9 17.22 -7.48 13.11
CA VAL A 9 16.12 -7.43 12.13
C VAL A 9 14.85 -8.00 12.74
N ASP A 10 14.92 -9.14 13.40
CA ASP A 10 13.76 -9.78 14.04
C ASP A 10 13.16 -8.89 15.13
N LYS A 11 14.00 -8.25 15.93
CA LYS A 11 13.56 -7.31 16.96
C LYS A 11 12.89 -6.07 16.34
N ALA A 12 13.47 -5.49 15.30
CA ALA A 12 12.91 -4.33 14.62
C ALA A 12 11.59 -4.66 13.93
N CYS A 13 11.53 -5.77 13.19
CA CYS A 13 10.30 -6.28 12.58
C CYS A 13 9.21 -6.48 13.64
N LYS A 14 9.54 -7.12 14.77
CA LYS A 14 8.58 -7.33 15.86
C LYS A 14 8.05 -6.02 16.41
N GLN A 15 8.91 -5.04 16.70
CA GLN A 15 8.48 -3.73 17.21
C GLN A 15 7.54 -3.00 16.24
N ILE A 16 7.85 -3.04 14.93
CA ILE A 16 7.01 -2.39 13.92
C ILE A 16 5.67 -3.12 13.77
N MET A 17 5.68 -4.45 13.80
CA MET A 17 4.48 -5.28 13.80
C MET A 17 3.59 -4.99 15.01
N ASP A 18 4.17 -4.97 16.21
CA ASP A 18 3.46 -4.64 17.45
C ASP A 18 2.80 -3.25 17.33
N SER A 19 3.50 -2.24 16.78
CA SER A 19 2.93 -0.91 16.52
C SER A 19 1.78 -0.93 15.52
N LEU A 20 1.87 -1.73 14.45
CA LEU A 20 0.80 -1.88 13.45
C LEU A 20 -0.44 -2.60 14.03
N GLU A 21 -0.27 -3.39 15.09
CA GLU A 21 -1.37 -4.08 15.78
C GLU A 21 -2.14 -3.20 16.76
N VAL A 22 -1.53 -2.13 17.29
CA VAL A 22 -2.21 -1.19 18.20
C VAL A 22 -3.41 -0.54 17.52
N ASP A 23 -4.57 -0.64 18.17
CA ASP A 23 -5.79 0.06 17.74
C ASP A 23 -5.56 1.59 17.79
N GLY A 24 -5.87 2.28 16.69
CA GLY A 24 -5.66 3.72 16.53
C GLY A 24 -4.34 4.13 15.85
N VAL A 25 -3.32 3.27 15.81
CA VAL A 25 -2.13 3.52 14.96
C VAL A 25 -2.54 3.26 13.51
N SER A 26 -2.49 4.26 12.64
CA SER A 26 -2.79 4.06 11.22
C SER A 26 -1.53 3.98 10.36
N ARG A 27 -0.39 4.49 10.86
CA ARG A 27 0.84 4.56 10.07
C ARG A 27 2.12 4.34 10.87
N VAL A 28 3.08 3.69 10.21
CA VAL A 28 4.48 3.59 10.62
C VAL A 28 5.36 4.08 9.48
N ILE A 29 6.42 4.83 9.79
CA ILE A 29 7.34 5.43 8.81
C ILE A 29 8.75 4.97 9.09
N LEU A 30 9.43 4.46 8.07
CA LEU A 30 10.85 4.12 8.08
C LEU A 30 11.63 5.26 7.43
N VAL A 31 12.44 5.95 8.21
CA VAL A 31 13.29 7.07 7.77
C VAL A 31 14.74 6.69 7.84
N GLY A 32 15.53 7.03 6.83
CA GLY A 32 16.96 6.73 6.82
C GLY A 32 17.62 7.05 5.50
N GLU A 33 18.95 6.94 5.45
CA GLU A 33 19.76 7.23 4.28
C GLU A 33 19.45 6.29 3.09
N ALA A 34 19.87 6.69 1.88
CA ALA A 34 19.78 5.83 0.72
C ALA A 34 20.65 4.57 0.92
N GLY A 35 20.16 3.41 0.47
CA GLY A 35 20.91 2.15 0.58
C GLY A 35 20.92 1.48 1.96
N ILE A 36 20.37 2.10 3.02
CA ILE A 36 20.41 1.55 4.39
C ILE A 36 19.50 0.35 4.64
N GLY A 37 18.70 -0.07 3.65
CA GLY A 37 17.85 -1.26 3.74
C GLY A 37 16.38 -1.03 4.14
N LYS A 38 15.85 0.20 4.06
CA LYS A 38 14.43 0.49 4.37
C LYS A 38 13.44 -0.35 3.57
N THR A 39 13.60 -0.37 2.24
CA THR A 39 12.77 -1.16 1.32
C THR A 39 12.86 -2.65 1.63
N TRP A 40 14.06 -3.13 2.02
CA TRP A 40 14.26 -4.51 2.43
C TRP A 40 13.51 -4.82 3.73
N LEU A 41 13.64 -3.98 4.76
CA LEU A 41 12.91 -4.13 6.03
C LEU A 41 11.40 -4.06 5.84
N ALA A 42 10.91 -3.15 4.97
CA ALA A 42 9.49 -3.07 4.65
C ALA A 42 8.95 -4.34 3.98
N ARG A 43 9.75 -5.03 3.15
CA ARG A 43 9.38 -6.34 2.59
C ARG A 43 9.27 -7.41 3.67
N GLU A 44 10.25 -7.51 4.56
CA GLU A 44 10.23 -8.45 5.70
C GLU A 44 8.98 -8.25 6.57
N ILE A 45 8.61 -7.01 6.83
CA ILE A 45 7.39 -6.68 7.59
C ILE A 45 6.15 -7.13 6.83
N CYS A 46 6.07 -6.93 5.51
CA CYS A 46 4.91 -7.34 4.71
C CYS A 46 4.71 -8.86 4.70
N GLU A 47 5.80 -9.61 4.57
CA GLU A 47 5.77 -11.07 4.60
C GLU A 47 5.20 -11.55 5.93
N ARG A 48 5.78 -11.11 7.05
CA ARG A 48 5.33 -11.46 8.40
C ARG A 48 3.91 -10.98 8.71
N ALA A 49 3.54 -9.78 8.25
CA ALA A 49 2.20 -9.24 8.47
C ALA A 49 1.10 -10.03 7.77
N THR A 50 1.41 -10.68 6.65
CA THR A 50 0.43 -11.40 5.82
C THR A 50 0.44 -12.91 5.98
N GLU A 51 1.32 -13.42 6.86
CA GLU A 51 1.32 -14.80 7.32
C GLU A 51 0.01 -15.21 8.03
N LYS A 52 -0.14 -16.50 8.32
CA LYS A 52 -1.35 -17.04 8.96
C LYS A 52 -1.64 -16.38 10.31
N THR A 53 -0.61 -16.18 11.13
CA THR A 53 -0.69 -15.53 12.45
C THR A 53 -0.58 -14.00 12.37
N GLY A 54 -0.22 -13.45 11.21
CA GLY A 54 -0.07 -12.01 11.02
C GLY A 54 -1.41 -11.24 11.09
N SER A 55 -1.32 -9.96 11.40
CA SER A 55 -2.46 -9.06 11.61
C SER A 55 -3.07 -8.49 10.33
N CYS A 56 -2.48 -8.75 9.17
CA CYS A 56 -2.95 -8.27 7.87
C CYS A 56 -3.43 -9.42 6.97
N TYR A 57 -4.51 -9.21 6.22
CA TYR A 57 -4.98 -10.22 5.26
C TYR A 57 -4.24 -10.15 3.93
N MET A 58 -3.71 -8.96 3.61
CA MET A 58 -2.96 -8.64 2.40
C MET A 58 -2.12 -7.38 2.63
N ALA A 59 -1.01 -7.28 1.91
CA ALA A 59 -0.25 -6.06 1.69
C ALA A 59 -0.38 -5.62 0.23
N LEU A 60 -0.56 -4.32 0.01
CA LEU A 60 -0.44 -3.65 -1.29
C LEU A 60 0.81 -2.79 -1.28
N TRP A 61 1.62 -2.86 -2.33
CA TRP A 61 2.89 -2.17 -2.42
C TRP A 61 2.91 -1.12 -3.53
N LEU A 62 3.09 0.15 -3.20
CA LEU A 62 3.25 1.23 -4.17
C LEU A 62 4.67 1.76 -4.12
N ASN A 63 5.34 1.81 -5.27
CA ASN A 63 6.64 2.46 -5.42
C ASN A 63 6.42 3.90 -5.89
N LEU A 64 6.78 4.86 -5.05
CA LEU A 64 6.58 6.29 -5.26
C LEU A 64 7.79 6.98 -5.92
N ASN A 65 8.83 6.22 -6.25
CA ASN A 65 9.93 6.67 -7.13
C ASN A 65 9.57 6.59 -8.62
N LYS A 66 8.28 6.70 -8.94
CA LYS A 66 7.73 6.74 -10.31
C LYS A 66 6.57 7.72 -10.34
N GLU A 67 6.35 8.31 -11.51
CA GLU A 67 5.12 9.07 -11.74
C GLU A 67 3.92 8.12 -11.77
N LEU A 68 2.89 8.50 -11.02
CA LEU A 68 1.60 7.81 -11.00
C LEU A 68 0.52 8.79 -11.42
N ASP A 69 -0.22 8.41 -12.45
CA ASP A 69 -1.57 8.90 -12.72
C ASP A 69 -2.60 7.91 -12.14
N GLU A 70 -3.88 8.27 -12.22
CA GLU A 70 -4.93 7.44 -11.65
C GLU A 70 -4.95 6.04 -12.27
N ARG A 71 -4.84 5.95 -13.61
CA ARG A 71 -4.94 4.68 -14.33
C ARG A 71 -3.78 3.75 -14.02
N SER A 72 -2.55 4.25 -14.01
CA SER A 72 -1.33 3.51 -13.69
C SER A 72 -1.31 3.06 -12.23
N LEU A 73 -1.81 3.88 -11.30
CA LEU A 73 -2.01 3.50 -9.89
C LEU A 73 -2.92 2.27 -9.76
N TYR A 74 -4.14 2.32 -10.32
CA TYR A 74 -5.08 1.21 -10.20
C TYR A 74 -4.64 -0.02 -11.00
N LYS A 75 -3.97 0.14 -12.14
CA LYS A 75 -3.32 -0.98 -12.87
C LYS A 75 -2.23 -1.65 -12.03
N ASN A 76 -1.43 -0.88 -11.30
CA ASN A 76 -0.41 -1.42 -10.41
C ASN A 76 -1.05 -2.28 -9.29
N ILE A 77 -2.10 -1.78 -8.65
CA ILE A 77 -2.84 -2.51 -7.61
C ILE A 77 -3.50 -3.78 -8.19
N ALA A 78 -4.14 -3.67 -9.35
CA ALA A 78 -4.76 -4.82 -10.02
C ALA A 78 -3.73 -5.92 -10.35
N SER A 79 -2.54 -5.56 -10.81
CA SER A 79 -1.46 -6.50 -11.10
C SER A 79 -1.06 -7.31 -9.85
N GLN A 80 -0.93 -6.66 -8.69
CA GLN A 80 -0.64 -7.34 -7.41
C GLN A 80 -1.77 -8.28 -6.95
N LEU A 81 -2.99 -8.03 -7.42
CA LEU A 81 -4.17 -8.86 -7.17
C LEU A 81 -4.38 -9.93 -8.26
N SER A 82 -3.50 -9.97 -9.27
CA SER A 82 -3.61 -10.79 -10.48
C SER A 82 -4.96 -10.59 -11.16
N ILE A 83 -5.37 -9.34 -11.30
CA ILE A 83 -6.56 -8.91 -12.04
C ILE A 83 -6.08 -8.41 -13.40
N PHE A 84 -6.57 -9.04 -14.45
CA PHE A 84 -6.32 -8.63 -15.82
C PHE A 84 -7.62 -8.09 -16.41
N LEU A 85 -7.55 -6.97 -17.11
CA LEU A 85 -8.66 -6.53 -17.94
C LEU A 85 -8.68 -7.44 -19.16
N GLU A 86 -9.72 -8.27 -19.27
CA GLU A 86 -10.02 -8.93 -20.53
C GLU A 86 -10.42 -7.82 -21.50
N LYS A 87 -9.62 -7.65 -22.56
CA LYS A 87 -10.01 -6.81 -23.67
C LYS A 87 -11.14 -7.56 -24.36
N GLU A 88 -12.39 -7.17 -24.09
CA GLU A 88 -13.53 -7.69 -24.86
C GLU A 88 -13.20 -7.46 -26.33
N GLY A 89 -13.10 -8.56 -27.08
CA GLY A 89 -12.77 -8.53 -28.50
C GLY A 89 -13.87 -7.77 -29.23
N SER A 90 -13.55 -6.56 -29.67
CA SER A 90 -14.35 -5.87 -30.67
C SER A 90 -14.09 -6.58 -32.00
N GLU A 91 -14.91 -7.58 -32.31
CA GLU A 91 -15.15 -7.95 -33.69
C GLU A 91 -15.66 -6.70 -34.42
N GLU A 92 -15.08 -6.50 -35.61
CA GLU A 92 -15.28 -5.44 -36.58
C GLU A 92 -16.69 -4.81 -36.56
N ASP A 93 -16.78 -3.53 -36.19
CA ASP A 93 -17.82 -2.65 -36.71
C ASP A 93 -17.24 -1.24 -36.87
N ASP A 94 -17.01 -0.85 -38.12
CA ASP A 94 -16.58 0.48 -38.56
C ASP A 94 -17.70 1.51 -38.31
N SER A 95 -17.86 1.93 -37.06
CA SER A 95 -18.85 2.93 -36.65
C SER A 95 -18.24 3.96 -35.70
N ASP A 96 -17.76 5.05 -36.30
CA ASP A 96 -17.49 6.40 -35.79
C ASP A 96 -17.56 6.69 -34.27
N ASN A 97 -16.39 7.02 -33.70
CA ASN A 97 -16.12 8.22 -32.90
C ASN A 97 -17.07 8.60 -31.75
N GLU A 98 -17.59 7.64 -30.97
CA GLU A 98 -18.12 7.90 -29.63
C GLU A 98 -17.09 7.51 -28.55
N ASP A 99 -16.19 8.48 -28.33
CA ASP A 99 -15.35 8.78 -27.18
C ASP A 99 -14.48 7.68 -26.55
N ASP A 100 -13.23 7.60 -27.04
CA ASP A 100 -12.10 6.92 -26.41
C ASP A 100 -11.99 7.18 -24.89
N GLU A 101 -12.33 8.38 -24.42
CA GLU A 101 -12.29 8.74 -22.99
C GLU A 101 -13.41 8.11 -22.17
N GLU A 102 -14.62 7.99 -22.71
CA GLU A 102 -15.71 7.30 -22.03
C GLU A 102 -15.40 5.82 -21.85
N GLN A 103 -14.85 5.18 -22.90
CA GLN A 103 -14.43 3.78 -22.81
C GLN A 103 -13.30 3.60 -21.79
N LYS A 104 -12.30 4.49 -21.77
CA LYS A 104 -11.23 4.47 -20.75
C LYS A 104 -11.79 4.60 -19.33
N ASN A 105 -12.81 5.46 -19.14
CA ASN A 105 -13.48 5.63 -17.85
C ASN A 105 -14.26 4.38 -17.44
N ARG A 106 -15.01 3.76 -18.37
CA ARG A 106 -15.70 2.48 -18.13
C ARG A 106 -14.72 1.38 -17.73
N ASP A 107 -13.59 1.26 -18.43
CA ASP A 107 -12.54 0.28 -18.11
C ASP A 107 -11.94 0.53 -16.73
N LEU A 108 -11.68 1.79 -16.37
CA LEU A 108 -11.15 2.15 -15.06
C LEU A 108 -12.13 1.83 -13.93
N MET A 109 -13.44 2.08 -14.13
CA MET A 109 -14.48 1.69 -13.18
C MET A 109 -14.55 0.17 -13.00
N ARG A 110 -14.57 -0.60 -14.10
CA ARG A 110 -14.53 -2.08 -14.07
C ARG A 110 -13.30 -2.59 -13.32
N LEU A 111 -12.13 -1.96 -13.55
CA LEU A 111 -10.89 -2.31 -12.86
C LEU A 111 -11.00 -2.07 -11.34
N LYS A 112 -11.48 -0.89 -10.94
CA LYS A 112 -11.71 -0.52 -9.53
C LYS A 112 -12.68 -1.48 -8.84
N ASP A 113 -13.77 -1.84 -9.49
CA ASP A 113 -14.74 -2.81 -8.97
C ASP A 113 -14.13 -4.20 -8.81
N GLY A 114 -13.35 -4.65 -9.80
CA GLY A 114 -12.60 -5.90 -9.73
C GLY A 114 -11.63 -5.94 -8.55
N ILE A 115 -10.91 -4.84 -8.31
CA ILE A 115 -10.00 -4.68 -7.17
C ILE A 115 -10.76 -4.81 -5.85
N LEU A 116 -11.86 -4.07 -5.68
CA LEU A 116 -12.68 -4.13 -4.46
C LEU A 116 -13.24 -5.54 -4.23
N GLN A 117 -13.76 -6.19 -5.28
CA GLN A 117 -14.29 -7.54 -5.18
C GLN A 117 -13.20 -8.54 -4.75
N LYS A 118 -11.99 -8.44 -5.32
CA LYS A 118 -10.86 -9.31 -4.97
C LYS A 118 -10.37 -9.07 -3.55
N LEU A 119 -10.26 -7.81 -3.12
CA LEU A 119 -9.88 -7.45 -1.74
C LEU A 119 -10.89 -8.01 -0.73
N ARG A 120 -12.20 -7.84 -0.98
CA ARG A 120 -13.27 -8.43 -0.16
C ARG A 120 -13.17 -9.95 -0.07
N ARG A 121 -12.99 -10.64 -1.21
CA ARG A 121 -12.80 -12.10 -1.25
C ARG A 121 -11.57 -12.54 -0.46
N LYS A 122 -10.44 -11.83 -0.55
CA LYS A 122 -9.23 -12.13 0.22
C LYS A 122 -9.44 -11.90 1.72
N LYS A 123 -10.15 -10.84 2.11
CA LYS A 123 -10.50 -10.56 3.50
C LYS A 123 -11.34 -11.69 4.10
N LEU A 124 -12.41 -12.12 3.40
CA LEU A 124 -13.31 -13.19 3.86
C LEU A 124 -12.64 -14.56 3.99
N LYS A 125 -11.55 -14.82 3.26
CA LYS A 125 -10.77 -16.07 3.36
C LYS A 125 -9.85 -16.12 4.57
N ARG A 126 -9.70 -15.02 5.33
CA ARG A 126 -8.88 -14.98 6.52
C ARG A 126 -9.76 -15.00 7.75
N GLU A 127 -9.40 -15.85 8.70
CA GLU A 127 -10.04 -15.88 10.01
C GLU A 127 -9.60 -14.69 10.86
N GLY A 128 -10.50 -14.26 11.74
CA GLY A 128 -10.26 -13.15 12.64
C GLY A 128 -10.30 -11.79 11.96
N LYS A 129 -10.08 -10.76 12.77
CA LYS A 129 -10.12 -9.38 12.30
C LYS A 129 -8.72 -8.98 11.79
N LYS A 130 -8.52 -9.00 10.47
CA LYS A 130 -7.26 -8.62 9.83
C LYS A 130 -7.36 -7.30 9.08
N ASN A 131 -6.28 -6.52 9.06
CA ASN A 131 -6.17 -5.23 8.38
C ASN A 131 -5.69 -5.37 6.93
N LEU A 132 -5.87 -4.32 6.14
CA LEU A 132 -5.15 -4.12 4.89
C LEU A 132 -3.88 -3.32 5.18
N LEU A 133 -2.72 -3.78 4.73
CA LEU A 133 -1.48 -3.01 4.78
C LEU A 133 -1.24 -2.35 3.42
N LEU A 134 -1.00 -1.04 3.41
CA LEU A 134 -0.53 -0.29 2.25
C LEU A 134 0.91 0.15 2.48
N VAL A 135 1.81 -0.25 1.60
CA VAL A 135 3.20 0.20 1.60
C VAL A 135 3.37 1.33 0.61
N LEU A 136 3.93 2.44 1.08
CA LEU A 136 4.31 3.60 0.28
C LEU A 136 5.83 3.69 0.29
N ASP A 137 6.48 3.14 -0.73
CA ASP A 137 7.94 2.98 -0.79
C ASP A 137 8.62 4.11 -1.57
N ASP A 138 9.70 4.66 -1.01
CA ASP A 138 10.51 5.77 -1.53
C ASP A 138 9.69 7.07 -1.73
N GLU A 139 8.93 7.40 -0.69
CA GLU A 139 8.15 8.64 -0.56
C GLU A 139 9.01 9.89 -0.79
N GLY A 140 8.47 10.83 -1.57
CA GLY A 140 9.05 12.17 -1.76
C GLY A 140 10.15 12.25 -2.82
N SER A 141 10.47 11.15 -3.51
CA SER A 141 11.45 11.14 -4.61
C SER A 141 10.85 11.67 -5.92
N VAL A 142 9.75 11.07 -6.38
CA VAL A 142 9.08 11.44 -7.65
C VAL A 142 7.59 11.75 -7.41
N THR A 143 6.94 10.89 -6.63
CA THR A 143 5.56 11.05 -6.16
C THR A 143 5.56 11.07 -4.62
N ASN A 144 4.46 11.51 -4.03
CA ASN A 144 4.26 11.57 -2.58
C ASN A 144 2.91 10.95 -2.16
N GLU A 145 2.76 10.72 -0.86
CA GLU A 145 1.60 10.15 -0.20
C GLU A 145 0.37 10.97 -0.49
N GLU A 146 0.47 12.31 -0.40
CA GLU A 146 -0.66 13.22 -0.64
C GLU A 146 -1.23 13.05 -2.06
N LYS A 147 -0.36 12.98 -3.09
CA LYS A 147 -0.78 12.77 -4.46
C LYS A 147 -1.52 11.44 -4.61
N VAL A 148 -0.99 10.33 -4.10
CA VAL A 148 -1.65 9.02 -4.27
C VAL A 148 -2.90 8.86 -3.41
N MET A 149 -2.86 9.31 -2.16
CA MET A 149 -3.95 9.13 -1.20
C MET A 149 -5.13 10.06 -1.47
N GLU A 150 -4.85 11.34 -1.74
CA GLU A 150 -5.87 12.37 -1.87
C GLU A 150 -6.17 12.67 -3.35
N ALA A 151 -5.17 13.09 -4.13
CA ALA A 151 -5.40 13.54 -5.51
C ALA A 151 -5.78 12.39 -6.47
N LEU A 152 -5.29 11.17 -6.24
CA LEU A 152 -5.68 9.96 -6.98
C LEU A 152 -6.75 9.12 -6.25
N HIS A 153 -7.32 9.68 -5.18
CA HIS A 153 -8.46 9.13 -4.44
C HIS A 153 -8.27 7.72 -3.85
N LEU A 154 -7.02 7.29 -3.61
CA LEU A 154 -6.76 5.95 -3.08
C LEU A 154 -7.32 5.78 -1.66
N ARG A 155 -7.30 6.82 -0.82
CA ARG A 155 -7.85 6.77 0.54
C ARG A 155 -9.33 6.42 0.49
N ASP A 156 -10.10 7.21 -0.25
CA ASP A 156 -11.55 7.03 -0.38
C ASP A 156 -11.91 5.74 -1.10
N PHE A 157 -11.01 5.21 -1.93
CA PHE A 157 -11.19 3.92 -2.58
C PHE A 157 -11.01 2.75 -1.59
N LEU A 158 -9.97 2.77 -0.75
CA LEU A 158 -9.65 1.66 0.16
C LEU A 158 -10.46 1.68 1.46
N VAL A 159 -10.88 2.86 1.93
CA VAL A 159 -11.55 3.04 3.25
C VAL A 159 -13.08 3.03 3.12
N ARG A 160 -13.65 2.48 2.04
CA ARG A 160 -15.11 2.36 1.86
C ARG A 160 -15.74 1.37 2.86
N GLY A 161 -16.02 1.82 4.08
CA GLY A 161 -16.78 1.08 5.10
C GLY A 161 -16.20 1.23 6.52
N LYS A 162 -16.98 0.86 7.54
CA LYS A 162 -16.58 0.90 8.97
C LYS A 162 -15.66 -0.25 9.38
N ASP A 163 -15.04 -0.93 8.42
CA ASP A 163 -14.65 -2.32 8.56
C ASP A 163 -13.13 -2.46 8.66
N ARG A 164 -12.61 -1.94 9.78
CA ARG A 164 -11.20 -1.80 10.21
C ARG A 164 -10.33 -0.81 9.42
N PRO A 165 -9.38 -0.16 10.11
CA PRO A 165 -8.54 0.87 9.52
C PRO A 165 -7.52 0.27 8.54
N LEU A 166 -7.28 1.01 7.46
CA LEU A 166 -6.11 0.85 6.61
C LEU A 166 -4.86 1.10 7.46
N LYS A 167 -3.87 0.20 7.38
CA LYS A 167 -2.55 0.40 7.99
C LYS A 167 -1.58 0.80 6.90
N ILE A 168 -0.74 1.80 7.17
CA ILE A 168 0.23 2.34 6.22
C ILE A 168 1.65 2.09 6.75
N LEU A 169 2.50 1.54 5.90
CA LEU A 169 3.95 1.48 6.11
C LEU A 169 4.63 2.34 5.05
N LEU A 170 5.24 3.44 5.45
CA LEU A 170 5.86 4.39 4.54
C LEU A 170 7.38 4.32 4.66
N THR A 171 8.11 4.37 3.55
CA THR A 171 9.57 4.54 3.58
C THR A 171 9.93 5.87 2.95
N ARG A 172 10.80 6.65 3.62
CA ARG A 172 11.29 7.93 3.08
C ARG A 172 12.76 8.12 3.36
N ARG A 173 13.40 8.95 2.54
CA ARG A 173 14.79 9.37 2.78
C ARG A 173 14.83 10.37 3.92
N LYS A 174 15.94 10.37 4.66
CA LYS A 174 16.20 11.39 5.66
C LYS A 174 16.65 12.68 4.96
N GLU A 175 16.11 13.82 5.35
CA GLU A 175 16.67 15.12 4.96
C GLU A 175 18.03 15.30 5.65
N GLU A 176 18.99 15.98 5.01
CA GLU A 176 20.42 16.01 5.40
C GLU A 176 20.74 16.60 6.80
N ALA A 177 19.73 16.95 7.60
CA ALA A 177 19.91 17.32 8.99
C ALA A 177 19.96 16.08 9.91
N VAL A 178 21.14 15.84 10.48
CA VAL A 178 21.50 14.91 11.57
C VAL A 178 22.03 13.53 11.12
N THR A 179 23.28 13.26 11.48
CA THR A 179 24.09 12.05 11.27
C THR A 179 23.67 10.86 12.16
N ASN A 180 22.45 10.34 11.97
CA ASN A 180 22.08 9.04 12.54
C ASN A 180 22.06 8.00 11.42
N PRO A 181 23.03 7.07 11.36
CA PRO A 181 23.13 6.07 10.29
C PRO A 181 22.07 4.96 10.41
N TYR A 182 21.21 4.99 11.43
CA TYR A 182 20.19 3.97 11.66
C TYR A 182 18.82 4.36 11.09
N ILE A 183 18.06 3.35 10.68
CA ILE A 183 16.64 3.51 10.34
C ILE A 183 15.89 3.99 11.59
N THR A 184 15.20 5.12 11.46
CA THR A 184 14.30 5.66 12.47
C THR A 184 12.88 5.21 12.18
N VAL A 185 12.18 4.73 13.19
CA VAL A 185 10.78 4.28 13.09
C VAL A 185 9.90 5.33 13.78
N GLU A 186 8.99 5.95 13.03
CA GLU A 186 7.99 6.89 13.55
C GLU A 186 6.60 6.24 13.46
N SER A 187 5.75 6.40 14.47
CA SER A 187 4.36 5.88 14.46
C SER A 187 3.39 7.03 14.67
N HIS A 188 2.32 7.11 13.87
CA HIS A 188 1.27 8.10 14.08
C HIS A 188 -0.10 7.46 14.24
N PHE A 189 -0.89 8.09 15.10
CA PHE A 189 -2.26 7.72 15.40
C PHE A 189 -3.22 8.52 14.52
N GLU A 190 -4.31 7.89 14.09
CA GLU A 190 -5.45 8.64 13.59
C GLU A 190 -6.05 9.46 14.74
N LYS A 191 -6.16 10.78 14.56
CA LYS A 191 -6.94 11.60 15.49
C LYS A 191 -8.38 11.06 15.45
N SER A 192 -8.88 10.52 16.56
CA SER A 192 -10.32 10.31 16.71
C SER A 192 -10.99 11.65 16.42
N LYS A 193 -11.81 11.68 15.37
CA LYS A 193 -12.87 12.69 15.31
C LYS A 193 -13.83 12.29 16.41
N ASP A 194 -13.72 12.95 17.56
CA ASP A 194 -14.76 12.94 18.57
C ASP A 194 -16.08 13.28 17.87
N PHE A 195 -17.04 12.37 17.96
CA PHE A 195 -18.41 12.56 17.48
C PHE A 195 -19.20 13.44 18.45
#